data_AF-A0A8H6BYW8-F1
#
_entry.id   AF-A0A8H6BYW8-F1
#
_cell.length_a   1.000
_cell.length_b   1.000
_cell.length_c   1.000
_cell.angle_alpha   90.00
_cell.angle_beta   90.00
_cell.angle_gamma   90.00
#
_symmetry.space_group_name_H-M   'P 1'
#
loop_
_entity.id
_entity.type
_entity.pdbx_description
1 polymer ?
#
loop_
_entity_poly.entity_id
_entity_poly.type
_entity_poly.pdbx_seq_one_letter_code
_entity_poly.pdbx_strand_id
1 'polypeptide(L)'
;MSNSAKGNFKIPPQAKHVQMKAKFLSIRKPDFMYHLPDGLKNLQLISNGSEKVLPLGKKIHWPKSLIVFCVHNLGLNFPSLELWNFNNSNLEEIDVIGGFLEKLHADGLPTSLKMLTMKNLRIEKLGGSFENLKSLERLSLHFNDIKYITDMEFPSLKFLDSGDRKVDLVPPVSISLVDAKKKLLNLEHNGNDHQ
;
A
#
# COMPACT_ATOMS: atom_id res chain seq x y z
N MET A 1 -41.24 17.20 2.72
CA MET A 1 -40.37 17.07 3.91
C MET A 1 -39.39 15.94 3.65
N SER A 2 -38.13 16.24 3.34
CA SER A 2 -37.11 15.20 3.15
C SER A 2 -36.49 14.85 4.50
N ASN A 3 -36.76 13.64 4.98
CA ASN A 3 -36.05 13.07 6.12
C ASN A 3 -34.61 12.76 5.68
N SER A 4 -33.69 13.72 5.84
CA SER A 4 -32.26 13.41 5.81
C SER A 4 -31.92 12.72 7.13
N ALA A 5 -31.76 11.39 7.12
CA ALA A 5 -31.07 10.72 8.21
C ALA A 5 -29.63 11.27 8.26
N LYS A 6 -29.39 12.22 9.16
CA LYS A 6 -28.08 12.79 9.52
C LYS A 6 -27.24 11.76 10.30
N GLY A 7 -27.16 10.53 9.80
CA GLY A 7 -26.35 9.48 10.40
C GLY A 7 -24.90 9.64 9.97
N ASN A 8 -24.01 10.05 10.87
CA ASN A 8 -22.58 9.82 10.66
C ASN A 8 -22.36 8.30 10.67
N PHE A 9 -21.90 7.75 9.55
CA PHE A 9 -21.55 6.33 9.47
C PHE A 9 -20.56 5.97 10.58
N LYS A 10 -20.82 4.86 11.27
CA LYS A 10 -19.93 4.29 12.30
C LYS A 10 -19.77 2.81 12.02
N ILE A 11 -18.56 2.31 12.21
CA ILE A 11 -18.30 0.87 12.18
C ILE A 11 -18.84 0.27 13.50
N PRO A 12 -19.58 -0.85 13.47
CA PRO A 12 -20.03 -1.52 14.68
C PRO A 12 -18.85 -1.90 15.60
N PRO A 13 -18.92 -1.67 16.92
CA PRO A 13 -17.79 -1.94 17.83
C PRO A 13 -17.26 -3.38 17.81
N GLN A 14 -18.13 -4.35 17.52
CA GLN A 14 -17.81 -5.77 17.44
C GLN A 14 -17.22 -6.20 16.08
N ALA A 15 -17.22 -5.31 15.08
CA ALA A 15 -16.75 -5.65 13.74
C ALA A 15 -15.25 -5.99 13.75
N LYS A 16 -14.92 -7.16 13.21
CA LYS A 16 -13.53 -7.60 13.01
C LYS A 16 -13.06 -7.37 11.58
N HIS A 17 -13.98 -7.33 10.63
CA HIS A 17 -13.70 -7.16 9.21
C HIS A 17 -14.73 -6.20 8.64
N VAL A 18 -14.26 -5.20 7.91
CA VAL A 18 -15.11 -4.23 7.22
C VAL A 18 -14.63 -4.10 5.79
N GLN A 19 -15.53 -4.32 4.85
CA GLN A 19 -15.26 -4.11 3.44
C GLN A 19 -16.37 -3.26 2.83
N MET A 20 -15.96 -2.15 2.22
CA MET A 20 -16.81 -1.32 1.38
C MET A 20 -16.31 -1.46 -0.05
N LYS A 21 -17.08 -2.10 -0.92
CA LYS A 21 -16.73 -2.28 -2.33
C LYS A 21 -17.85 -1.73 -3.20
N ALA A 22 -17.51 -0.83 -4.12
CA ALA A 22 -18.48 -0.27 -5.05
C ALA A 22 -17.83 0.08 -6.40
N LYS A 23 -18.64 0.18 -7.45
CA LYS A 23 -18.17 0.73 -8.73
C LYS A 23 -17.70 2.18 -8.56
N PHE A 24 -18.39 2.97 -7.74
CA PHE A 24 -17.98 4.32 -7.38
C PHE A 24 -18.21 4.51 -5.89
N LEU A 25 -17.13 4.60 -5.12
CA LEU A 25 -17.20 4.86 -3.69
C LEU A 25 -16.81 6.32 -3.42
N SER A 26 -17.66 7.05 -2.71
CA SER A 26 -17.42 8.45 -2.34
C SER A 26 -17.69 8.63 -0.86
N ILE A 27 -16.62 8.88 -0.10
CA ILE A 27 -16.69 9.13 1.34
C ILE A 27 -16.48 10.64 1.56
N ARG A 28 -17.57 11.39 1.75
CA ARG A 28 -17.50 12.85 1.93
C ARG A 28 -17.14 13.26 3.37
N LYS A 29 -17.45 12.39 4.34
CA LYS A 29 -17.17 12.59 5.75
C LYS A 29 -16.52 11.32 6.31
N PRO A 30 -15.18 11.22 6.30
CA PRO A 30 -14.47 10.04 6.77
C PRO A 30 -14.35 10.00 8.31
N ASP A 31 -15.30 10.56 9.06
CA ASP A 31 -15.23 10.66 10.53
C ASP A 31 -15.07 9.30 11.22
N PHE A 32 -15.56 8.23 10.59
CA PHE A 32 -15.42 6.86 11.08
C PHE A 32 -13.96 6.38 11.11
N MET A 33 -13.09 6.91 10.24
CA MET A 33 -11.65 6.59 10.21
C MET A 33 -10.94 7.03 11.50
N TYR A 34 -11.55 7.94 12.26
CA TYR A 34 -11.01 8.46 13.52
C TYR A 34 -11.57 7.75 14.75
N HIS A 35 -12.50 6.82 14.57
CA HIS A 35 -13.19 6.11 15.62
C HIS A 35 -13.31 4.62 15.26
N LEU A 36 -12.23 4.04 14.75
CA LEU A 36 -12.15 2.63 14.38
C LEU A 36 -12.26 1.77 15.67
N PRO A 37 -13.01 0.66 15.66
CA PRO A 37 -13.12 -0.20 16.83
C PRO A 37 -11.78 -0.85 17.21
N ASP A 38 -11.49 -0.93 18.51
CA ASP A 38 -10.26 -1.55 19.04
C ASP A 38 -10.05 -3.00 18.59
N GLY A 39 -11.13 -3.69 18.24
CA GLY A 39 -11.11 -5.08 17.79
C GLY A 39 -10.97 -5.29 16.28
N LEU A 40 -10.98 -4.23 15.47
CA LEU A 40 -11.00 -4.32 14.00
C LEU A 40 -9.68 -4.86 13.45
N LYS A 41 -9.73 -5.94 12.69
CA LYS A 41 -8.55 -6.63 12.12
C LYS A 41 -8.30 -6.34 10.65
N ASN A 42 -9.37 -6.07 9.88
CA ASN A 42 -9.30 -5.85 8.44
C ASN A 42 -10.24 -4.72 8.02
N LEU A 43 -9.71 -3.75 7.27
CA LEU A 43 -10.47 -2.65 6.70
C LEU A 43 -10.14 -2.49 5.21
N GLN A 44 -11.16 -2.58 4.36
CA GLN A 44 -11.03 -2.43 2.91
C GLN A 44 -12.02 -1.40 2.37
N LEU A 45 -11.50 -0.43 1.62
CA LEU A 45 -12.27 0.64 0.99
C LEU A 45 -11.95 0.64 -0.52
N ILE A 46 -12.77 -0.05 -1.31
CA ILE A 46 -12.47 -0.40 -2.70
C ILE A 46 -13.46 0.29 -3.64
N SER A 47 -12.95 1.21 -4.46
CA SER A 47 -13.67 1.79 -5.60
C SER A 47 -13.10 1.22 -6.91
N ASN A 48 -13.96 0.69 -7.79
CA ASN A 48 -13.53 0.20 -9.11
C ASN A 48 -13.59 1.28 -10.22
N GLY A 49 -14.02 2.49 -9.87
CA GLY A 49 -14.27 3.61 -10.79
C GLY A 49 -13.44 4.84 -10.42
N SER A 50 -13.77 5.98 -11.02
CA SER A 50 -12.95 7.19 -10.94
C SER A 50 -12.65 7.64 -9.51
N GLU A 51 -11.45 8.19 -9.36
CA GLU A 51 -10.87 8.59 -8.09
C GLU A 51 -11.66 9.74 -7.46
N LYS A 52 -12.10 9.55 -6.21
CA LYS A 52 -12.45 10.65 -5.33
C LYS A 52 -11.56 10.59 -4.12
N VAL A 53 -10.78 11.65 -3.92
CA VAL A 53 -9.89 11.78 -2.77
C VAL A 53 -10.69 11.66 -1.49
N LEU A 54 -10.23 10.79 -0.59
CA LEU A 54 -10.70 10.67 0.78
C LEU A 54 -10.21 11.91 1.56
N PRO A 55 -11.11 12.82 1.97
CA PRO A 55 -10.70 14.09 2.56
C PRO A 55 -10.37 13.89 4.03
N LEU A 56 -9.16 13.42 4.33
CA LEU A 56 -8.67 13.33 5.70
C LEU A 56 -8.37 14.74 6.23
N GLY A 57 -8.91 15.07 7.40
CA GLY A 57 -8.66 16.34 8.10
C GLY A 57 -7.71 16.23 9.29
N LYS A 58 -7.37 15.00 9.72
CA LYS A 58 -6.45 14.72 10.84
C LYS A 58 -5.81 13.34 10.70
N LYS A 59 -4.76 13.10 11.49
CA LYS A 59 -4.06 11.82 11.56
C LYS A 59 -5.00 10.70 12.01
N ILE A 60 -4.90 9.54 11.37
CA ILE A 60 -5.64 8.34 11.74
C ILE A 60 -4.96 7.68 12.95
N HIS A 61 -5.78 7.25 13.90
CA HIS A 61 -5.36 6.39 15.00
C HIS A 61 -5.79 4.96 14.69
N TRP A 62 -4.85 4.15 14.22
CA TRP A 62 -5.10 2.75 13.89
C TRP A 62 -5.24 1.91 15.16
N PRO A 63 -6.28 1.07 15.28
CA PRO A 63 -6.37 0.15 16.40
C PRO A 63 -5.25 -0.88 16.28
N LYS A 64 -4.60 -1.23 17.40
CA LYS A 64 -3.44 -2.14 17.42
C LYS A 64 -3.76 -3.57 16.95
N SER A 65 -5.05 -3.90 16.87
CA SER A 65 -5.54 -5.16 16.31
C SER A 65 -5.66 -5.17 14.78
N LEU A 66 -5.55 -4.00 14.11
CA LEU A 66 -5.68 -3.90 12.66
C LEU A 66 -4.41 -4.42 11.99
N ILE A 67 -4.57 -5.44 11.16
CA ILE A 67 -3.49 -6.14 10.47
C ILE A 67 -3.48 -5.77 8.99
N VAL A 68 -4.66 -5.66 8.38
CA VAL A 68 -4.82 -5.44 6.93
C VAL A 68 -5.57 -4.15 6.67
N PHE A 69 -4.97 -3.28 5.85
CA PHE A 69 -5.62 -2.09 5.33
C PHE A 69 -5.50 -2.03 3.80
N CYS A 70 -6.65 -1.92 3.13
CA CYS A 70 -6.73 -1.85 1.68
C CYS A 70 -7.55 -0.62 1.26
N VAL A 71 -7.02 0.19 0.35
CA VAL A 71 -7.71 1.36 -0.19
C VAL A 71 -7.42 1.54 -1.68
N HIS A 72 -8.47 1.44 -2.49
CA HIS A 72 -8.36 1.54 -3.96
C HIS A 72 -9.19 2.69 -4.50
N ASN A 73 -8.57 3.54 -5.31
CA ASN A 73 -9.16 4.67 -6.03
C ASN A 73 -9.95 5.63 -5.11
N LEU A 74 -9.50 5.76 -3.87
CA LEU A 74 -10.01 6.75 -2.91
C LEU A 74 -8.97 7.83 -2.58
N GLY A 75 -8.01 8.01 -3.49
CA GLY A 75 -7.03 9.09 -3.51
C GLY A 75 -6.11 9.16 -2.28
N LEU A 76 -4.84 8.81 -2.48
CA LEU A 76 -3.74 9.49 -1.81
C LEU A 76 -3.50 10.84 -2.50
N ASN A 77 -3.17 11.89 -1.75
CA ASN A 77 -2.53 13.11 -2.26
C ASN A 77 -1.29 13.44 -1.40
N PHE A 78 -0.49 14.44 -1.81
CA PHE A 78 0.84 14.67 -1.23
C PHE A 78 0.90 14.97 0.30
N PRO A 79 -0.11 15.54 0.99
CA PRO A 79 -0.13 15.52 2.46
C PRO A 79 -0.80 14.26 3.07
N SER A 80 -1.38 13.37 2.28
CA SER A 80 -2.17 12.25 2.79
C SER A 80 -1.36 11.25 3.59
N LEU A 81 -0.13 10.87 3.20
CA LEU A 81 0.61 9.80 3.91
C LEU A 81 0.87 10.16 5.39
N GLU A 82 1.12 11.44 5.67
CA GLU A 82 1.23 11.93 7.04
C GLU A 82 -0.09 11.74 7.82
N LEU A 83 -1.24 12.03 7.19
CA LEU A 83 -2.55 11.84 7.79
C LEU A 83 -2.94 10.36 7.91
N TRP A 84 -2.43 9.50 7.03
CA TRP A 84 -2.57 8.06 7.16
C TRP A 84 -1.80 7.51 8.35
N ASN A 85 -0.68 8.14 8.77
CA ASN A 85 -0.02 7.84 10.04
C ASN A 85 0.30 6.34 10.24
N PHE A 86 0.73 5.66 9.16
CA PHE A 86 0.92 4.21 9.17
C PHE A 86 2.07 3.77 10.09
N ASN A 87 3.11 4.58 10.26
CA ASN A 87 4.22 4.31 11.18
C ASN A 87 3.80 4.12 12.65
N ASN A 88 2.61 4.62 13.06
CA ASN A 88 2.05 4.40 14.39
C ASN A 88 1.01 3.25 14.45
N SER A 89 1.02 2.36 13.47
CA SER A 89 0.13 1.19 13.38
C SER A 89 0.84 -0.13 13.66
N ASN A 90 0.07 -1.23 13.72
CA ASN A 90 0.58 -2.60 13.71
C ASN A 90 0.22 -3.31 12.38
N LEU A 91 0.03 -2.54 11.31
CA LEU A 91 -0.37 -3.10 10.02
C LEU A 91 0.74 -4.00 9.48
N GLU A 92 0.35 -5.21 9.10
CA GLU A 92 1.24 -6.15 8.41
C GLU A 92 1.03 -6.12 6.90
N GLU A 93 -0.15 -5.69 6.44
CA GLU A 93 -0.49 -5.59 5.02
C GLU A 93 -1.11 -4.22 4.72
N ILE A 94 -0.48 -3.51 3.78
CA ILE A 94 -0.97 -2.25 3.23
C ILE A 94 -1.08 -2.41 1.72
N ASP A 95 -2.29 -2.21 1.20
CA ASP A 95 -2.57 -2.23 -0.22
C ASP A 95 -3.26 -0.92 -0.65
N VAL A 96 -2.51 -0.07 -1.34
CA VAL A 96 -3.00 1.21 -1.84
C VAL A 96 -2.86 1.27 -3.35
N ILE A 97 -3.99 1.55 -4.02
CA ILE A 97 -4.06 1.66 -5.47
C ILE A 97 -4.74 2.98 -5.85
N GLY A 98 -4.13 3.75 -6.75
CA GLY A 98 -4.74 4.96 -7.31
C GLY A 98 -4.59 6.21 -6.43
N GLY A 99 -4.37 7.35 -7.08
CA GLY A 99 -4.09 8.64 -6.45
C GLY A 99 -2.71 9.20 -6.80
N PHE A 100 -2.19 10.04 -5.91
CA PHE A 100 -0.94 10.78 -6.08
C PHE A 100 -0.09 10.77 -4.81
N LEU A 101 1.10 10.21 -4.90
CA LEU A 101 2.14 10.22 -3.88
C LEU A 101 3.48 10.39 -4.59
N GLU A 102 3.99 11.61 -4.70
CA GLU A 102 5.25 11.91 -5.40
C GLU A 102 6.44 11.09 -4.85
N LYS A 103 6.49 10.90 -3.52
CA LYS A 103 7.58 10.19 -2.84
C LYS A 103 7.07 9.27 -1.75
N LEU A 104 7.57 8.04 -1.73
CA LEU A 104 7.33 7.08 -0.65
C LEU A 104 8.52 7.09 0.32
N HIS A 105 8.26 7.45 1.58
CA HIS A 105 9.26 7.42 2.65
C HIS A 105 9.07 6.20 3.57
N ALA A 106 10.12 5.41 3.75
CA ALA A 106 10.11 4.22 4.62
C ALA A 106 9.77 4.56 6.08
N ASP A 107 10.21 5.72 6.58
CA ASP A 107 9.94 6.18 7.96
C ASP A 107 8.44 6.43 8.24
N GLY A 108 7.63 6.54 7.17
CA GLY A 108 6.18 6.65 7.24
C GLY A 108 5.47 5.31 7.35
N LEU A 109 6.18 4.19 7.24
CA LEU A 109 5.64 2.83 7.26
C LEU A 109 5.84 2.16 8.65
N PRO A 110 4.97 1.23 9.05
CA PRO A 110 5.15 0.47 10.28
C PRO A 110 6.23 -0.58 10.13
N THR A 111 7.03 -0.82 11.18
CA THR A 111 8.07 -1.86 11.17
C THR A 111 7.53 -3.29 11.18
N SER A 112 6.25 -3.47 11.52
CA SER A 112 5.51 -4.73 11.43
C SER A 112 5.08 -5.11 10.01
N LEU A 113 5.26 -4.21 9.04
CA LEU A 113 4.81 -4.40 7.66
C LEU A 113 5.49 -5.61 7.02
N LYS A 114 4.69 -6.54 6.50
CA LYS A 114 5.11 -7.73 5.77
C LYS A 114 4.86 -7.61 4.27
N MET A 115 3.79 -6.92 3.90
CA MET A 115 3.34 -6.79 2.51
C MET A 115 2.97 -5.35 2.23
N LEU A 116 3.63 -4.75 1.24
CA LEU A 116 3.33 -3.41 0.77
C LEU A 116 3.00 -3.42 -0.72
N THR A 117 1.80 -3.00 -1.06
CA THR A 117 1.37 -2.72 -2.42
C THR A 117 1.03 -1.24 -2.55
N MET A 118 1.74 -0.54 -3.43
CA MET A 118 1.56 0.89 -3.69
C MET A 118 1.53 1.10 -5.20
N LYS A 119 0.36 0.99 -5.83
CA LYS A 119 0.22 0.96 -7.29
C LYS A 119 -0.49 2.19 -7.84
N ASN A 120 -0.08 2.65 -9.02
CA ASN A 120 -0.73 3.78 -9.70
C ASN A 120 -0.80 5.03 -8.81
N LEU A 121 0.32 5.40 -8.19
CA LEU A 121 0.41 6.56 -7.29
C LEU A 121 1.31 7.66 -7.83
N ARG A 122 1.91 7.49 -9.01
CA ARG A 122 2.90 8.42 -9.58
C ARG A 122 4.09 8.67 -8.64
N ILE A 123 4.50 7.64 -7.90
CA ILE A 123 5.70 7.71 -7.07
C ILE A 123 6.90 7.85 -8.00
N GLU A 124 7.67 8.92 -7.84
CA GLU A 124 8.89 9.15 -8.60
C GLU A 124 10.13 8.67 -7.85
N LYS A 125 10.08 8.71 -6.51
CA LYS A 125 11.22 8.46 -5.63
C LYS A 125 10.82 7.65 -4.40
N LEU A 126 11.76 6.81 -3.97
CA LEU A 126 11.76 6.21 -2.65
C LEU A 126 12.69 7.04 -1.74
N GLY A 127 12.41 7.09 -0.44
CA GLY A 127 13.28 7.73 0.55
C GLY A 127 13.19 7.09 1.93
N GLY A 128 14.08 7.50 2.83
CA GLY A 128 14.26 6.84 4.12
C GLY A 128 15.03 5.52 4.00
N SER A 129 15.24 4.84 5.12
CA SER A 129 15.92 3.53 5.14
C SER A 129 14.91 2.38 5.27
N PHE A 130 14.96 1.45 4.31
CA PHE A 130 14.17 0.23 4.34
C PHE A 130 14.77 -0.86 5.24
N GLU A 131 15.97 -0.66 5.80
CA GLU A 131 16.64 -1.58 6.72
C GLU A 131 15.81 -1.86 7.99
N ASN A 132 15.01 -0.87 8.41
CA ASN A 132 14.16 -1.00 9.59
C ASN A 132 12.89 -1.83 9.33
N LEU A 133 12.53 -2.09 8.07
CA LEU A 133 11.39 -2.91 7.68
C LEU A 133 11.78 -4.39 7.62
N LYS A 134 12.30 -4.90 8.74
CA LYS A 134 12.81 -6.27 8.89
C LYS A 134 11.75 -7.36 8.75
N SER A 135 10.48 -6.99 8.68
CA SER A 135 9.39 -7.92 8.41
C SER A 135 8.91 -7.86 6.96
N LEU A 136 9.36 -6.89 6.15
CA LEU A 136 8.85 -6.67 4.80
C LEU A 136 9.33 -7.78 3.87
N GLU A 137 8.41 -8.66 3.50
CA GLU A 137 8.68 -9.80 2.63
C GLU A 137 8.29 -9.52 1.18
N ARG A 138 7.30 -8.65 0.95
CA ARG A 138 6.80 -8.34 -0.38
C ARG A 138 6.60 -6.85 -0.59
N LEU A 139 7.11 -6.36 -1.72
CA LEU A 139 6.98 -4.98 -2.15
C LEU A 139 6.51 -4.94 -3.61
N SER A 140 5.37 -4.31 -3.87
CA SER A 140 4.88 -4.03 -5.22
C SER A 140 4.66 -2.54 -5.42
N LEU A 141 5.33 -2.00 -6.43
CA LEU A 141 5.38 -0.59 -6.81
C LEU A 141 4.92 -0.40 -8.27
N HIS A 142 4.13 -1.33 -8.79
CA HIS A 142 3.69 -1.35 -10.19
C HIS A 142 2.93 -0.07 -10.59
N PHE A 143 3.06 0.34 -11.85
CA PHE A 143 2.40 1.54 -12.41
C PHE A 143 2.76 2.86 -11.67
N ASN A 144 3.99 3.00 -11.18
CA ASN A 144 4.53 4.27 -10.73
C ASN A 144 5.56 4.83 -11.70
N ASP A 145 6.08 6.03 -11.40
CA ASP A 145 7.04 6.77 -12.22
C ASP A 145 8.47 6.69 -11.64
N ILE A 146 8.77 5.60 -10.92
CA ILE A 146 10.05 5.41 -10.23
C ILE A 146 11.16 5.30 -11.26
N LYS A 147 12.09 6.25 -11.23
CA LYS A 147 13.21 6.28 -12.19
C LYS A 147 14.40 5.42 -11.73
N TYR A 148 14.68 5.41 -10.43
CA TYR A 148 15.84 4.72 -9.85
C TYR A 148 15.52 4.20 -8.44
N ILE A 149 16.05 3.02 -8.11
CA ILE A 149 16.10 2.46 -6.75
C ILE A 149 17.57 2.13 -6.49
N THR A 150 18.38 3.14 -6.16
CA THR A 150 19.80 2.95 -5.83
C THR A 150 19.98 2.96 -4.31
N ASP A 151 20.91 2.14 -3.82
CA ASP A 151 21.44 2.14 -2.44
C ASP A 151 20.44 1.86 -1.31
N MET A 152 19.36 1.12 -1.60
CA MET A 152 18.39 0.69 -0.58
C MET A 152 18.56 -0.79 -0.21
N GLU A 153 18.64 -1.05 1.09
CA GLU A 153 18.67 -2.41 1.64
C GLU A 153 17.28 -2.88 2.07
N PHE A 154 16.95 -4.12 1.69
CA PHE A 154 15.69 -4.76 2.05
C PHE A 154 15.96 -6.12 2.72
N PRO A 155 16.27 -6.14 4.03
CA PRO A 155 16.89 -7.29 4.69
C PRO A 155 16.04 -8.58 4.71
N SER A 156 14.74 -8.50 4.45
CA SER A 156 13.84 -9.66 4.49
C SER A 156 12.97 -9.82 3.24
N LEU A 157 13.24 -9.03 2.20
CA LEU A 157 12.41 -9.01 1.00
C LEU A 157 12.62 -10.26 0.17
N LYS A 158 11.52 -10.98 -0.05
CA LYS A 158 11.47 -12.21 -0.86
C LYS A 158 10.91 -11.93 -2.25
N PHE A 159 10.15 -10.85 -2.41
CA PHE A 159 9.50 -10.50 -3.68
C PHE A 159 9.49 -8.99 -3.91
N LEU A 160 9.95 -8.58 -5.08
CA LEU A 160 9.91 -7.21 -5.56
C LEU A 160 9.23 -7.16 -6.94
N ASP A 161 8.16 -6.38 -7.03
CA ASP A 161 7.49 -6.05 -8.28
C ASP A 161 7.57 -4.55 -8.52
N SER A 162 8.54 -4.10 -9.31
CA SER A 162 8.76 -2.68 -9.62
C SER A 162 8.12 -2.23 -10.95
N GLY A 163 7.43 -3.12 -11.67
CA GLY A 163 6.79 -2.85 -12.97
C GLY A 163 7.69 -2.90 -14.22
N ASP A 164 7.05 -2.69 -15.37
CA ASP A 164 7.56 -2.96 -16.75
C ASP A 164 8.53 -1.92 -17.35
N ARG A 165 8.89 -0.86 -16.64
CA ARG A 165 9.91 0.09 -17.13
C ARG A 165 11.21 -0.17 -16.39
N LYS A 166 12.28 -0.47 -17.15
CA LYS A 166 13.66 -0.71 -16.71
C LYS A 166 14.02 0.09 -15.44
N VAL A 167 13.80 -0.50 -14.28
CA VAL A 167 14.40 -0.02 -13.04
C VAL A 167 15.77 -0.67 -13.01
N ASP A 168 16.80 0.13 -13.29
CA ASP A 168 18.18 -0.31 -13.11
C ASP A 168 18.41 -0.47 -11.61
N LEU A 169 18.33 -1.72 -11.14
CA LEU A 169 18.74 -2.11 -9.80
C LEU A 169 20.26 -2.05 -9.75
N VAL A 170 20.82 -1.02 -9.11
CA VAL A 170 22.24 -1.00 -8.77
C VAL A 170 22.38 -1.51 -7.33
N PRO A 171 23.11 -2.61 -7.08
CA PRO A 171 23.17 -3.27 -5.76
C PRO A 171 23.76 -2.37 -4.66
N PRO A 172 23.34 -2.56 -3.38
CA PRO A 172 23.59 -3.79 -2.64
C PRO A 172 22.32 -4.63 -2.37
N VAL A 173 21.37 -4.68 -3.30
CA VAL A 173 20.32 -5.71 -3.29
C VAL A 173 20.98 -7.06 -3.56
N SER A 174 21.19 -7.85 -2.51
CA SER A 174 21.89 -9.14 -2.56
C SER A 174 21.20 -10.10 -3.53
N ILE A 175 21.78 -10.27 -4.73
CA ILE A 175 21.98 -11.47 -5.58
C ILE A 175 20.80 -12.47 -5.79
N SER A 176 19.91 -12.71 -4.81
CA SER A 176 18.83 -13.71 -4.87
C SER A 176 17.71 -13.38 -5.87
N LEU A 177 17.34 -12.11 -6.06
CA LEU A 177 16.32 -11.69 -7.04
C LEU A 177 16.83 -11.78 -8.49
N VAL A 178 18.12 -11.48 -8.69
CA VAL A 178 18.78 -11.63 -10.00
C VAL A 178 18.87 -13.10 -10.39
N ASP A 179 19.18 -13.97 -9.42
CA ASP A 179 19.28 -15.42 -9.66
C ASP A 179 17.92 -16.08 -9.94
N ALA A 180 16.86 -15.66 -9.22
CA ALA A 180 15.51 -16.15 -9.49
C ALA A 180 15.01 -15.75 -10.89
N LYS A 181 15.30 -14.51 -11.32
CA LYS A 181 14.93 -14.01 -12.65
C LYS A 181 15.73 -14.69 -13.77
N LYS A 182 17.03 -14.93 -13.56
CA LYS A 182 17.87 -15.73 -14.48
C LYS A 182 17.39 -17.17 -14.59
N LYS A 183 16.99 -17.79 -13.47
CA LYS A 183 16.51 -19.17 -13.47
C LYS A 183 15.18 -19.32 -14.23
N LEU A 184 14.27 -18.36 -14.09
CA LEU A 184 13.02 -18.31 -14.86
C LEU A 184 13.27 -18.12 -16.37
N LEU A 185 14.15 -17.17 -16.75
CA LEU A 185 14.51 -16.92 -18.15
C LEU A 185 15.21 -18.14 -18.80
N ASN A 186 16.04 -18.86 -18.05
CA ASN A 186 16.72 -20.06 -18.55
C ASN A 186 15.76 -21.26 -18.71
N LEU A 187 14.67 -21.30 -17.93
CA LEU A 187 13.62 -22.33 -18.07
C LEU A 187 12.71 -22.05 -19.27
N GLU A 188 12.45 -20.77 -19.59
CA GLU A 188 11.71 -20.37 -20.79
C GLU A 188 12.52 -20.58 -22.07
N HIS A 189 13.84 -20.41 -22.02
CA HIS A 189 14.71 -20.65 -23.17
C HIS A 189 14.87 -22.16 -23.47
N ASN A 190 15.01 -23.00 -22.44
CA ASN A 190 15.14 -24.46 -22.60
C ASN A 190 13.80 -25.17 -22.90
N GLY A 191 12.67 -24.45 -22.93
CA GLY A 191 11.35 -24.98 -23.28
C GLY A 191 10.97 -24.86 -24.75
N ASN A 192 11.74 -24.12 -25.56
CA ASN A 192 11.40 -23.79 -26.95
C ASN A 192 12.29 -24.44 -28.02
N ASP A 193 13.23 -25.32 -27.65
CA ASP A 193 14.13 -25.98 -28.61
C ASP A 193 13.67 -27.40 -29.05
N HIS A 194 12.42 -27.77 -28.77
CA HIS A 194 11.82 -29.01 -29.25
C HIS A 194 10.39 -28.79 -29.79
N GLN A 195 10.28 -28.21 -30.98
CA GLN A 195 9.21 -28.51 -31.95
C GLN A 195 9.57 -28.03 -33.36
#